data_AF-W4S3E5-F1
#
_entry.id   AF-W4S3E5-F1
#
_cell.length_a   1.000
_cell.length_b   1.000
_cell.length_c   1.000
_cell.angle_alpha   90.00
_cell.angle_beta   90.00
_cell.angle_gamma   90.00
#
_symmetry.space_group_name_H-M   'P 1'
#
loop_
_entity.id
_entity.type
_entity.pdbx_description
1 polymer ?
#
loop_
_entity_poly.entity_id
_entity_poly.type
_entity_poly.pdbx_seq_one_letter_code
_entity_poly.pdbx_strand_id
1 'polypeptide(L)'
;MCYRRDDLESDVELIHEAAHAVHGQLMNDAQTSPLARNGPSWMIEAFAILDELLLREKLAKEAETPEAREFYLRSLIDDMALQLFTSAEEAQLERDIYDGFATNTLKSAADLSKVTMRVLSRYEQRTQLHPELANTWATKRLFYQDPMYLTNYLYAGLVAVKLFELSQLNDPAFQVRYRSLEEQGFGQDPLASLEATLGGKISWRRLVDEDVAFFDAQVTHLTRLR
;
A
#
# COMPACT_ATOMS: atom_id res chain seq x y z
N MET A 1 -0.53 -17.87 10.70
CA MET A 1 0.16 -17.83 12.02
C MET A 1 1.35 -16.91 11.82
N CYS A 2 1.23 -15.65 12.25
CA CYS A 2 2.30 -14.67 12.17
C CYS A 2 3.42 -15.10 13.12
N TYR A 3 4.63 -15.34 12.62
CA TYR A 3 5.78 -15.74 13.43
C TYR A 3 6.64 -14.50 13.67
N ARG A 4 6.67 -14.01 14.92
CA ARG A 4 7.41 -12.80 15.24
C ARG A 4 8.92 -13.05 15.16
N ARG A 5 9.61 -12.34 14.27
CA ARG A 5 11.08 -12.23 14.21
C ARG A 5 11.53 -10.98 14.96
N ASP A 6 12.80 -10.93 15.33
CA ASP A 6 13.41 -9.77 16.03
C ASP A 6 13.86 -8.72 15.01
N ASP A 7 12.91 -8.24 14.20
CA ASP A 7 13.12 -7.23 13.16
C ASP A 7 11.87 -6.35 12.99
N LEU A 8 12.08 -5.14 12.46
CA LEU A 8 11.01 -4.15 12.24
C LEU A 8 9.90 -4.70 11.32
N GLU A 9 10.28 -5.44 10.28
CA GLU A 9 9.31 -5.95 9.31
C GLU A 9 8.34 -6.95 9.92
N SER A 10 8.80 -7.74 10.90
CA SER A 10 7.91 -8.62 11.63
C SER A 10 6.95 -7.89 12.57
N ASP A 11 7.34 -6.75 13.15
CA ASP A 11 6.45 -5.91 13.95
C ASP A 11 5.43 -5.20 13.06
N VAL A 12 5.84 -4.80 11.84
CA VAL A 12 4.97 -4.25 10.80
C VAL A 12 3.95 -5.29 10.33
N GLU A 13 4.38 -6.52 10.01
CA GLU A 13 3.48 -7.64 9.67
C GLU A 13 2.45 -7.87 10.78
N LEU A 14 2.85 -7.79 12.05
CA LEU A 14 1.92 -7.92 13.18
C LEU A 14 0.90 -6.78 13.23
N ILE A 15 1.32 -5.53 13.02
CA ILE A 15 0.42 -4.37 13.00
C ILE A 15 -0.55 -4.44 11.81
N HIS A 16 -0.08 -4.85 10.64
CA HIS A 16 -0.94 -5.07 9.46
C HIS A 16 -2.08 -6.04 9.78
N GLU A 17 -1.77 -7.21 10.32
CA GLU A 17 -2.78 -8.22 10.68
C GLU A 17 -3.66 -7.78 11.86
N ALA A 18 -3.10 -6.99 12.79
CA ALA A 18 -3.87 -6.41 13.89
C ALA A 18 -4.90 -5.39 13.39
N ALA A 19 -4.58 -4.59 12.36
CA ALA A 19 -5.51 -3.64 11.76
C ALA A 19 -6.72 -4.36 11.16
N HIS A 20 -6.52 -5.50 10.46
CA HIS A 20 -7.62 -6.35 9.99
C HIS A 20 -8.51 -6.84 11.14
N ALA A 21 -7.90 -7.26 12.25
CA ALA A 21 -8.63 -7.70 13.43
C ALA A 21 -9.41 -6.56 14.11
N VAL A 22 -8.81 -5.37 14.21
CA VAL A 22 -9.45 -4.17 14.76
C VAL A 22 -10.61 -3.73 13.89
N HIS A 23 -10.44 -3.66 12.56
CA HIS A 23 -11.53 -3.37 11.63
C HIS A 23 -12.69 -4.37 11.79
N GLY A 24 -12.37 -5.66 11.89
CA GLY A 24 -13.34 -6.72 12.19
C GLY A 24 -14.08 -6.51 13.52
N GLN A 25 -13.37 -6.08 14.57
CA GLN A 25 -13.95 -5.82 15.88
C GLN A 25 -14.81 -4.55 15.90
N LEU A 26 -14.40 -3.49 15.21
CA LEU A 26 -15.19 -2.26 15.06
C LEU A 26 -16.53 -2.56 14.37
N MET A 27 -16.51 -3.39 13.32
CA MET A 27 -17.75 -3.87 12.68
C MET A 27 -18.61 -4.73 13.63
N ASN A 28 -18.01 -5.54 14.51
CA ASN A 28 -18.77 -6.30 15.51
C ASN A 28 -19.47 -5.36 16.50
N ASP A 29 -18.75 -4.38 17.03
CA ASP A 29 -19.24 -3.43 18.03
C ASP A 29 -20.33 -2.53 17.44
N ALA A 30 -20.21 -2.17 16.16
CA ALA A 30 -21.22 -1.43 15.39
C ALA A 30 -22.42 -2.29 14.96
N GLN A 31 -22.44 -3.59 15.31
CA GLN A 31 -23.48 -4.54 14.93
C GLN A 31 -23.68 -4.68 13.42
N THR A 32 -22.61 -4.49 12.64
CA THR A 32 -22.62 -4.61 11.20
C THR A 32 -23.04 -6.02 10.79
N SER A 33 -24.02 -6.07 9.87
CA SER A 33 -24.58 -7.32 9.35
C SER A 33 -23.45 -8.23 8.84
N PRO A 34 -23.44 -9.53 9.18
CA PRO A 34 -22.46 -10.47 8.64
C PRO A 34 -22.40 -10.50 7.11
N LEU A 35 -23.51 -10.15 6.44
CA LEU A 35 -23.58 -10.07 4.97
C LEU A 35 -22.86 -8.84 4.39
N ALA A 36 -22.54 -7.87 5.22
CA ALA A 36 -21.92 -6.59 4.86
C ALA A 36 -20.47 -6.47 5.36
N ARG A 37 -19.85 -7.57 5.81
CA ARG A 37 -18.48 -7.55 6.35
C ARG A 37 -17.39 -7.69 5.30
N ASN A 38 -17.73 -8.24 4.15
CA ASN A 38 -16.77 -8.49 3.08
C ASN A 38 -16.82 -7.33 2.09
N GLY A 39 -15.78 -6.49 2.14
CA GLY A 39 -15.60 -5.34 1.27
C GLY A 39 -14.63 -5.60 0.12
N PRO A 40 -14.36 -4.57 -0.69
CA PRO A 40 -13.29 -4.62 -1.66
C PRO A 40 -11.94 -4.76 -0.96
N SER A 41 -11.14 -5.75 -1.35
CA SER A 41 -9.84 -6.06 -0.73
C SER A 41 -8.92 -4.85 -0.68
N TRP A 42 -8.85 -4.03 -1.73
CA TRP A 42 -8.02 -2.82 -1.74
C TRP A 42 -8.34 -1.84 -0.60
N MET A 43 -9.60 -1.76 -0.15
CA MET A 43 -9.98 -0.85 0.92
C MET A 43 -9.62 -1.40 2.29
N ILE A 44 -9.76 -2.72 2.46
CA ILE A 44 -9.37 -3.43 3.67
C ILE A 44 -7.84 -3.36 3.85
N GLU A 45 -7.08 -3.61 2.78
CA GLU A 45 -5.61 -3.45 2.76
C GLU A 45 -5.20 -2.00 3.05
N ALA A 46 -5.96 -0.99 2.59
CA ALA A 46 -5.62 0.41 2.86
C ALA A 46 -5.63 0.75 4.35
N PHE A 47 -6.53 0.14 5.14
CA PHE A 47 -6.58 0.33 6.59
C PHE A 47 -5.35 -0.29 7.25
N ALA A 48 -4.95 -1.49 6.82
CA ALA A 48 -3.78 -2.16 7.36
C ALA A 48 -2.48 -1.41 7.02
N ILE A 49 -2.31 -0.97 5.78
CA ILE A 49 -1.14 -0.18 5.35
C ILE A 49 -1.09 1.17 6.07
N LEU A 50 -2.24 1.82 6.34
CA LEU A 50 -2.24 3.05 7.14
C LEU A 50 -1.62 2.82 8.52
N ASP A 51 -1.99 1.72 9.19
CA ASP A 51 -1.46 1.39 10.52
C ASP A 51 0.04 1.07 10.47
N GLU A 52 0.55 0.47 9.38
CA GLU A 52 1.99 0.31 9.15
C GLU A 52 2.73 1.66 9.08
N LEU A 53 2.20 2.60 8.30
CA LEU A 53 2.78 3.95 8.17
C LEU A 53 2.74 4.70 9.51
N LEU A 54 1.63 4.59 10.25
CA LEU A 54 1.48 5.19 11.58
C LEU A 54 2.45 4.59 12.60
N LEU A 55 2.70 3.28 12.55
CA LEU A 55 3.70 2.63 13.41
C LEU A 55 5.10 3.21 13.15
N ARG A 56 5.53 3.25 11.88
CA ARG A 56 6.85 3.76 11.50
C ARG A 56 7.02 5.22 11.89
N GLU A 57 5.98 6.03 11.72
CA GLU A 57 5.94 7.43 12.14
C GLU A 57 6.05 7.58 13.66
N LYS A 58 5.29 6.80 14.43
CA LYS A 58 5.36 6.78 15.89
C LYS A 58 6.75 6.41 16.38
N LEU A 59 7.36 5.36 15.82
CA LEU A 59 8.72 4.94 16.16
C LEU A 59 9.75 6.03 15.87
N ALA A 60 9.64 6.74 14.75
CA ALA A 60 10.49 7.88 14.44
C ALA A 60 10.36 9.03 15.44
N LYS A 61 9.13 9.35 15.88
CA LYS A 61 8.86 10.40 16.87
C LYS A 61 9.38 10.04 18.26
N GLU A 62 9.28 8.77 18.64
CA GLU A 62 9.67 8.26 19.96
C GLU A 62 11.14 7.85 20.06
N ALA A 63 11.85 7.77 18.93
CA ALA A 63 13.27 7.42 18.90
C ALA A 63 14.13 8.36 19.76
N GLU A 64 14.92 7.76 20.65
CA GLU A 64 15.79 8.46 21.60
C GLU A 64 17.08 8.99 20.97
N THR A 65 17.57 8.33 19.92
CA THR A 65 18.80 8.72 19.20
C THR A 65 18.50 9.25 17.80
N PRO A 66 19.32 10.20 17.29
CA PRO A 66 19.20 10.67 15.91
C PRO A 66 19.28 9.55 14.88
N GLU A 67 20.13 8.55 15.10
CA GLU A 67 20.33 7.41 14.20
C GLU A 67 19.09 6.52 14.13
N ALA A 68 18.46 6.25 15.28
CA ALA A 68 17.21 5.48 15.33
C ALA A 68 16.07 6.25 14.65
N ARG A 69 15.98 7.56 14.89
CA ARG A 69 15.00 8.42 14.21
C ARG A 69 15.18 8.39 12.69
N GLU A 70 16.43 8.53 12.22
CA GLU A 70 16.72 8.48 10.79
C GLU A 70 16.36 7.12 10.19
N PHE A 71 16.66 6.02 10.88
CA PHE A 71 16.29 4.67 10.46
C PHE A 71 14.78 4.51 10.27
N TYR A 72 13.96 4.90 11.25
CA TYR A 72 12.51 4.76 11.15
C TYR A 72 11.89 5.69 10.10
N LEU A 73 12.41 6.92 9.94
CA LEU A 73 11.97 7.83 8.87
C LEU A 73 12.33 7.29 7.48
N ARG A 74 13.50 6.67 7.32
CA ARG A 74 13.86 5.97 6.08
C ARG A 74 12.90 4.82 5.81
N SER A 75 12.63 3.98 6.82
CA SER A 75 11.68 2.86 6.68
C SER A 75 10.27 3.34 6.30
N LEU A 76 9.79 4.46 6.87
CA LEU A 76 8.51 5.08 6.48
C LEU A 76 8.50 5.48 5.00
N ILE A 77 9.57 6.12 4.54
CA ILE A 77 9.70 6.54 3.14
C ILE A 77 9.82 5.34 2.22
N ASP A 78 10.59 4.31 2.61
CA ASP A 78 10.75 3.09 1.83
C ASP A 78 9.40 2.35 1.68
N ASP A 79 8.58 2.32 2.73
CA ASP A 79 7.23 1.76 2.68
C ASP A 79 6.32 2.58 1.78
N MET A 80 6.29 3.92 1.89
CA MET A 80 5.56 4.76 0.94
C MET A 80 6.02 4.52 -0.52
N ALA A 81 7.31 4.31 -0.76
CA ALA A 81 7.82 4.00 -2.09
C ALA A 81 7.34 2.63 -2.58
N LEU A 82 7.29 1.61 -1.71
CA LEU A 82 6.67 0.32 -1.99
C LEU A 82 5.20 0.50 -2.41
N GLN A 83 4.42 1.24 -1.61
CA GLN A 83 3.00 1.44 -1.84
C GLN A 83 2.68 2.20 -3.14
N LEU A 84 3.47 3.23 -3.47
CA LEU A 84 3.20 4.10 -4.62
C LEU A 84 3.83 3.60 -5.93
N PHE A 85 5.06 3.08 -5.88
CA PHE A 85 5.83 2.76 -7.07
C PHE A 85 5.92 1.26 -7.32
N THR A 86 6.32 0.49 -6.33
CA THR A 86 6.49 -0.97 -6.48
C THR A 86 5.14 -1.65 -6.73
N SER A 87 4.09 -1.28 -5.99
CA SER A 87 2.74 -1.81 -6.25
C SER A 87 2.23 -1.49 -7.66
N ALA A 88 2.57 -0.32 -8.21
CA ALA A 88 2.24 0.05 -9.59
C ALA A 88 3.05 -0.78 -10.61
N GLU A 89 4.34 -0.99 -10.37
CA GLU A 89 5.19 -1.87 -11.18
C GLU A 89 4.61 -3.28 -11.24
N GLU A 90 4.29 -3.85 -10.07
CA GLU A 90 3.80 -5.21 -9.93
C GLU A 90 2.44 -5.41 -10.59
N ALA A 91 1.49 -4.51 -10.34
CA ALA A 91 0.18 -4.54 -10.96
C ALA A 91 0.28 -4.38 -12.50
N GLN A 92 1.16 -3.50 -12.98
CA GLN A 92 1.36 -3.33 -14.42
C GLN A 92 2.01 -4.58 -15.04
N LEU A 93 3.00 -5.19 -14.37
CA LEU A 93 3.63 -6.41 -14.85
C LEU A 93 2.60 -7.53 -14.98
N GLU A 94 1.78 -7.73 -13.96
CA GLU A 94 0.75 -8.76 -13.98
C GLU A 94 -0.26 -8.54 -15.12
N ARG A 95 -0.76 -7.31 -15.25
CA ARG A 95 -1.66 -6.90 -16.33
C ARG A 95 -1.05 -7.15 -17.72
N ASP A 96 0.20 -6.72 -17.93
CA ASP A 96 0.90 -6.86 -19.21
C ASP A 96 1.16 -8.34 -19.55
N ILE A 97 1.36 -9.20 -18.55
CA ILE A 97 1.44 -10.66 -18.74
C ILE A 97 0.10 -11.20 -19.24
N TYR A 98 -1.02 -10.85 -18.60
CA TYR A 98 -2.35 -11.30 -19.02
C TYR A 98 -2.72 -10.79 -20.42
N ASP A 99 -2.52 -9.50 -20.70
CA ASP A 99 -2.74 -8.92 -22.02
C ASP A 99 -1.89 -9.63 -23.09
N GLY A 100 -0.65 -9.95 -22.76
CA GLY A 100 0.27 -10.63 -23.65
C GLY A 100 -0.17 -12.04 -24.00
N PHE A 101 -0.71 -12.79 -23.03
CA PHE A 101 -1.34 -14.09 -23.29
C PHE A 101 -2.64 -13.95 -24.09
N ALA A 102 -3.52 -13.01 -23.73
CA ALA A 102 -4.79 -12.78 -24.41
C ALA A 102 -4.62 -12.38 -25.89
N THR A 103 -3.55 -11.64 -26.19
CA THR A 103 -3.19 -11.21 -27.55
C THR A 103 -2.27 -12.19 -28.28
N ASN A 104 -1.94 -13.33 -27.67
CA ASN A 104 -1.06 -14.36 -28.23
C ASN A 104 0.36 -13.84 -28.57
N THR A 105 0.85 -12.85 -27.82
CA THR A 105 2.18 -12.23 -27.98
C THR A 105 3.22 -12.76 -26.98
N LEU A 106 2.79 -13.37 -25.87
CA LEU A 106 3.66 -14.06 -24.91
C LEU A 106 3.45 -15.58 -25.03
N LYS A 107 4.51 -16.33 -25.33
CA LYS A 107 4.42 -17.80 -25.55
C LYS A 107 5.49 -18.61 -24.83
N SER A 108 6.44 -17.94 -24.17
CA SER A 108 7.59 -18.59 -23.55
C SER A 108 8.06 -17.86 -22.29
N ALA A 109 8.83 -18.54 -21.46
CA ALA A 109 9.52 -17.92 -20.33
C ALA A 109 10.42 -16.75 -20.75
N ALA A 110 11.07 -16.85 -21.93
CA ALA A 110 11.87 -15.76 -22.47
C ALA A 110 11.02 -14.51 -22.79
N ASP A 111 9.77 -14.69 -23.21
CA ASP A 111 8.86 -13.57 -23.43
C ASP A 111 8.41 -12.94 -22.10
N LEU A 112 8.13 -13.76 -21.07
CA LEU A 112 7.86 -13.30 -19.70
C LEU A 112 9.03 -12.48 -19.14
N SER A 113 10.26 -12.94 -19.34
CA SER A 113 11.45 -12.20 -18.93
C SER A 113 11.63 -10.88 -19.66
N LYS A 114 11.29 -10.81 -20.96
CA LYS A 114 11.32 -9.55 -21.72
C LYS A 114 10.27 -8.56 -21.24
N VAL A 115 9.03 -9.00 -20.98
CA VAL A 115 7.99 -8.10 -20.43
C VAL A 115 8.36 -7.61 -19.04
N THR A 116 8.93 -8.48 -18.20
CA THR A 116 9.45 -8.12 -16.87
C THR A 116 10.46 -6.99 -16.99
N MET A 117 11.54 -7.16 -17.76
CA MET A 117 12.55 -6.10 -17.92
C MET A 117 11.96 -4.81 -18.53
N ARG A 118 11.01 -4.92 -19.47
CA ARG A 118 10.34 -3.76 -20.05
C ARG A 118 9.58 -2.96 -19.00
N VAL A 119 8.86 -3.63 -18.09
CA VAL A 119 8.09 -2.98 -17.04
C VAL A 119 9.02 -2.39 -15.98
N LEU A 120 9.95 -3.18 -15.42
CA LEU A 120 10.88 -2.73 -14.38
C LEU A 120 11.71 -1.51 -14.82
N SER A 121 12.12 -1.46 -16.09
CA SER A 121 12.91 -0.32 -16.63
C SER A 121 12.14 1.01 -16.69
N ARG A 122 10.84 1.02 -16.39
CA ARG A 122 10.04 2.25 -16.25
C ARG A 122 10.04 2.80 -14.83
N TYR A 123 10.28 1.95 -13.83
CA TYR A 123 10.19 2.27 -12.41
C TYR A 123 11.58 2.35 -11.77
N GLU A 124 12.52 1.54 -12.23
CA GLU A 124 13.87 1.46 -11.68
C GLU A 124 14.92 2.10 -12.59
N GLN A 125 15.91 2.73 -11.97
CA GLN A 125 17.12 3.16 -12.67
C GLN A 125 18.12 2.00 -12.78
N ARG A 126 18.87 1.98 -13.87
CA ARG A 126 20.00 1.05 -14.07
C ARG A 126 19.64 -0.43 -14.12
N THR A 127 18.41 -0.79 -14.48
CA THR A 127 17.99 -2.19 -14.71
C THR A 127 18.92 -2.96 -15.65
N GLN A 128 19.56 -2.28 -16.59
CA GLN A 128 20.56 -2.87 -17.49
C GLN A 128 21.82 -3.42 -16.80
N LEU A 129 22.12 -2.97 -15.57
CA LEU A 129 23.23 -3.50 -14.77
C LEU A 129 22.85 -4.80 -14.04
N HIS A 130 21.55 -5.14 -14.03
CA HIS A 130 20.96 -6.23 -13.26
C HIS A 130 20.12 -7.15 -14.16
N PRO A 131 20.74 -7.89 -15.11
CA PRO A 131 20.01 -8.77 -16.02
C PRO A 131 19.24 -9.90 -15.29
N GLU A 132 19.61 -10.22 -14.05
CA GLU A 132 18.91 -11.18 -13.18
C GLU A 132 17.46 -10.79 -12.88
N LEU A 133 17.13 -9.48 -12.90
CA LEU A 133 15.77 -8.97 -12.68
C LEU A 133 14.77 -9.48 -13.74
N ALA A 134 15.27 -9.96 -14.87
CA ALA A 134 14.43 -10.55 -15.91
C ALA A 134 13.67 -11.80 -15.43
N ASN A 135 14.07 -12.41 -14.32
CA ASN A 135 13.41 -13.60 -13.77
C ASN A 135 12.51 -13.30 -12.57
N THR A 136 12.35 -12.03 -12.17
CA THR A 136 11.55 -11.65 -11.00
C THR A 136 10.08 -12.08 -11.13
N TRP A 137 9.52 -12.17 -12.34
CA TRP A 137 8.16 -12.70 -12.54
C TRP A 137 7.97 -14.10 -11.93
N ALA A 138 9.02 -14.93 -11.93
CA ALA A 138 8.95 -16.30 -11.41
C ALA A 138 8.98 -16.36 -9.87
N THR A 139 9.44 -15.31 -9.20
CA THR A 139 9.56 -15.26 -7.73
C THR A 139 8.37 -14.56 -7.07
N LYS A 140 7.52 -13.87 -7.85
CA LYS A 140 6.32 -13.18 -7.33
C LYS A 140 5.24 -14.19 -6.97
N ARG A 141 5.25 -14.64 -5.72
CA ARG A 141 4.30 -15.62 -5.14
C ARG A 141 2.84 -15.34 -5.52
N LEU A 142 2.40 -14.08 -5.41
CA LEU A 142 1.00 -13.70 -5.64
C LEU A 142 0.54 -13.90 -7.08
N PHE A 143 1.43 -13.82 -8.09
CA PHE A 143 1.08 -14.16 -9.48
C PHE A 143 0.56 -15.59 -9.65
N TYR A 144 0.93 -16.50 -8.74
CA TYR A 144 0.57 -17.92 -8.80
C TYR A 144 -0.47 -18.34 -7.77
N GLN A 145 -0.49 -17.67 -6.62
CA GLN A 145 -1.35 -18.04 -5.49
C GLN A 145 -2.66 -17.24 -5.46
N ASP A 146 -2.63 -15.98 -5.86
CA ASP A 146 -3.81 -15.10 -5.88
C ASP A 146 -3.73 -14.12 -7.07
N PRO A 147 -4.04 -14.61 -8.29
CA PRO A 147 -4.02 -13.82 -9.51
C PRO A 147 -4.79 -12.50 -9.41
N MET A 148 -4.19 -11.43 -9.92
CA MET A 148 -4.70 -10.06 -9.92
C MET A 148 -4.79 -9.38 -8.55
N TYR A 149 -4.35 -10.05 -7.47
CA TYR A 149 -4.40 -9.48 -6.13
C TYR A 149 -3.49 -8.25 -5.97
N LEU A 150 -2.38 -8.16 -6.71
CA LEU A 150 -1.44 -7.03 -6.62
C LEU A 150 -2.04 -5.70 -7.08
N THR A 151 -3.11 -5.75 -7.89
CA THR A 151 -3.90 -4.55 -8.20
C THR A 151 -4.57 -3.98 -6.95
N ASN A 152 -4.89 -4.80 -5.94
CA ASN A 152 -5.42 -4.31 -4.67
C ASN A 152 -4.40 -3.42 -3.95
N TYR A 153 -3.13 -3.85 -3.86
CA TYR A 153 -2.07 -3.05 -3.24
C TYR A 153 -1.84 -1.70 -3.92
N LEU A 154 -2.01 -1.61 -5.25
CA LEU A 154 -1.91 -0.33 -5.95
C LEU A 154 -2.97 0.68 -5.46
N TYR A 155 -4.24 0.28 -5.41
CA TYR A 155 -5.30 1.17 -4.95
C TYR A 155 -5.25 1.38 -3.43
N ALA A 156 -4.90 0.33 -2.67
CA ALA A 156 -4.75 0.38 -1.23
C ALA A 156 -3.65 1.36 -0.83
N GLY A 157 -2.49 1.30 -1.47
CA GLY A 157 -1.35 2.15 -1.21
C GLY A 157 -1.66 3.63 -1.40
N LEU A 158 -2.32 3.99 -2.51
CA LEU A 158 -2.76 5.38 -2.76
C LEU A 158 -3.74 5.87 -1.67
N VAL A 159 -4.71 5.03 -1.31
CA VAL A 159 -5.67 5.41 -0.26
C VAL A 159 -5.01 5.51 1.11
N ALA A 160 -4.11 4.59 1.44
CA ALA A 160 -3.40 4.57 2.71
C ALA A 160 -2.47 5.78 2.87
N VAL A 161 -1.71 6.14 1.84
CA VAL A 161 -0.86 7.34 1.86
C VAL A 161 -1.70 8.60 2.03
N LYS A 162 -2.85 8.69 1.35
CA LYS A 162 -3.76 9.83 1.54
C LYS A 162 -4.36 9.90 2.93
N LEU A 163 -4.81 8.77 3.48
CA LEU A 163 -5.31 8.70 4.85
C LEU A 163 -4.20 9.06 5.86
N PHE A 164 -2.97 8.65 5.59
CA PHE A 164 -1.81 8.99 6.39
C PHE A 164 -1.56 10.50 6.35
N GLU A 165 -1.52 11.13 5.17
CA GLU A 165 -1.44 12.60 5.03
C GLU A 165 -2.52 13.30 5.85
N LEU A 166 -3.78 12.88 5.73
CA LEU A 166 -4.91 13.47 6.47
C LEU A 166 -4.75 13.31 7.99
N SER A 167 -4.19 12.18 8.45
CA SER A 167 -3.91 11.97 9.87
C SER A 167 -2.89 12.96 10.44
N GLN A 168 -2.02 13.53 9.59
CA GLN A 168 -1.04 14.55 9.97
C GLN A 168 -1.64 15.95 10.18
N LEU A 169 -2.83 16.22 9.63
CA LEU A 169 -3.41 17.57 9.62
C LEU A 169 -4.03 17.99 10.97
N ASN A 170 -3.98 17.13 12.00
CA ASN A 170 -4.62 17.36 13.30
C ASN A 170 -6.11 17.78 13.19
N ASP A 171 -6.83 17.29 12.18
CA ASP A 171 -8.28 17.51 12.03
C ASP A 171 -9.07 16.54 12.92
N PRO A 172 -9.72 17.00 14.01
CA PRO A 172 -10.49 16.11 14.88
C PRO A 172 -11.69 15.50 14.15
N ALA A 173 -12.21 16.16 13.11
CA ALA A 173 -13.31 15.64 12.33
C ALA A 173 -12.88 14.47 11.42
N PHE A 174 -11.61 14.42 11.00
CA PHE A 174 -11.08 13.30 10.22
C PHE A 174 -11.13 12.00 11.00
N GLN A 175 -10.70 12.00 12.27
CA GLN A 175 -10.73 10.80 13.12
C GLN A 175 -12.15 10.25 13.27
N VAL A 176 -13.15 11.13 13.39
CA VAL A 176 -14.57 10.74 13.46
C VAL A 176 -15.03 10.12 12.14
N ARG A 177 -14.69 10.73 11.00
CA ARG A 177 -15.04 10.19 9.67
C ARG A 177 -14.35 8.85 9.39
N TYR A 178 -13.06 8.73 9.72
CA TYR A 178 -12.27 7.52 9.54
C TYR A 178 -12.82 6.37 10.39
N ARG A 179 -13.07 6.61 11.68
CA ARG A 179 -13.69 5.61 12.54
C ARG A 179 -15.06 5.16 12.02
N SER A 180 -15.88 6.11 11.56
CA SER A 180 -17.17 5.78 10.95
C SER A 180 -17.02 4.90 9.71
N LEU A 181 -15.96 5.09 8.90
CA LEU A 181 -15.64 4.29 7.73
C LEU A 181 -15.32 2.84 8.10
N GLU A 182 -14.57 2.64 9.18
CA GLU A 182 -14.22 1.30 9.67
C GLU A 182 -15.41 0.57 10.31
N GLU A 183 -16.26 1.29 11.03
CA GLU A 183 -17.40 0.71 11.77
C GLU A 183 -18.54 0.25 10.85
N GLN A 184 -18.85 1.04 9.81
CA GLN A 184 -20.05 0.83 8.98
C GLN A 184 -20.05 -0.46 8.14
N GLY A 185 -18.88 -1.09 7.96
CA GLY A 185 -18.65 -2.15 6.98
C GLY A 185 -18.99 -1.73 5.55
N PHE A 186 -19.48 -2.68 4.76
CA PHE A 186 -19.63 -2.57 3.31
C PHE A 186 -21.07 -2.76 2.82
N GLY A 187 -22.04 -2.46 3.69
CA GLY A 187 -23.47 -2.45 3.32
C GLY A 187 -23.86 -1.22 2.50
N GLN A 188 -23.04 -0.17 2.57
CA GLN A 188 -23.12 1.02 1.72
C GLN A 188 -22.06 0.92 0.61
N ASP A 189 -22.18 1.77 -0.42
CA ASP A 189 -21.18 1.87 -1.48
C ASP A 189 -19.81 2.24 -0.89
N PRO A 190 -18.82 1.32 -0.93
CA PRO A 190 -17.52 1.55 -0.30
C PRO A 190 -16.79 2.78 -0.85
N LEU A 191 -16.93 3.04 -2.15
CA LEU A 191 -16.29 4.20 -2.78
C LEU A 191 -16.93 5.50 -2.29
N ALA A 192 -18.26 5.55 -2.23
CA ALA A 192 -18.98 6.73 -1.74
C ALA A 192 -18.64 7.03 -0.26
N SER A 193 -18.50 6.00 0.56
CA SER A 193 -18.10 6.16 1.96
C SER A 193 -16.65 6.64 2.09
N LEU A 194 -15.73 6.11 1.28
CA LEU A 194 -14.36 6.62 1.25
C LEU A 194 -14.31 8.09 0.82
N GLU A 195 -15.03 8.46 -0.24
CA GLU A 195 -15.13 9.86 -0.70
C GLU A 195 -15.65 10.80 0.38
N ALA A 196 -16.62 10.37 1.18
CA ALA A 196 -17.11 11.13 2.33
C ALA A 196 -16.02 11.33 3.39
N THR A 197 -15.21 10.30 3.66
CA THR A 197 -14.08 10.37 4.60
C THR A 197 -12.99 11.31 4.12
N LEU A 198 -12.64 11.23 2.83
CA LEU A 198 -11.63 12.08 2.17
C LEU A 198 -12.12 13.52 1.93
N GLY A 199 -13.40 13.80 2.14
CA GLY A 199 -13.98 15.14 1.98
C GLY A 199 -14.29 15.53 0.53
N GLY A 200 -14.40 14.57 -0.39
CA GLY A 200 -14.73 14.83 -1.79
C GLY A 200 -14.60 13.63 -2.71
N LYS A 201 -15.03 13.80 -3.96
CA LYS A 201 -14.93 12.77 -5.00
C LYS A 201 -13.48 12.37 -5.27
N ILE A 202 -13.23 11.06 -5.36
CA ILE A 202 -11.91 10.55 -5.68
C ILE A 202 -11.62 10.76 -7.16
N SER A 203 -10.40 11.22 -7.45
CA SER A 203 -9.81 11.15 -8.77
C SER A 203 -8.47 10.47 -8.62
N TRP A 204 -8.37 9.22 -9.08
CA TRP A 204 -7.16 8.40 -8.92
C TRP A 204 -5.91 9.07 -9.49
N ARG A 205 -6.03 9.78 -10.61
CA ARG A 205 -4.91 10.55 -11.17
C ARG A 205 -4.44 11.65 -10.22
N ARG A 206 -5.39 12.42 -9.68
CA ARG A 206 -5.07 13.48 -8.73
C ARG A 206 -4.49 12.91 -7.45
N LEU A 207 -4.98 11.76 -7.00
CA LEU A 207 -4.46 11.06 -5.83
C LEU A 207 -2.99 10.67 -6.02
N VAL A 208 -2.63 10.11 -7.18
CA VAL A 208 -1.23 9.85 -7.53
C VAL A 208 -0.39 11.13 -7.45
N ASP A 209 -0.85 12.24 -8.04
CA ASP A 209 -0.10 13.50 -8.01
C ASP A 209 0.05 14.06 -6.58
N GLU A 210 -1.00 13.99 -5.77
CA GLU A 210 -1.01 14.44 -4.37
C GLU A 210 -0.10 13.56 -3.49
N ASP A 211 -0.18 12.23 -3.61
CA ASP A 211 0.60 11.29 -2.81
C ASP A 211 2.08 11.34 -3.15
N VAL A 212 2.44 11.51 -4.43
CA VAL A 212 3.84 11.72 -4.85
C VAL A 212 4.38 13.03 -4.30
N ALA A 213 3.59 14.11 -4.31
CA ALA A 213 4.01 15.38 -3.71
C ALA A 213 4.20 15.25 -2.19
N PHE A 214 3.34 14.49 -1.52
CA PHE A 214 3.49 14.20 -0.09
C PHE A 214 4.73 13.35 0.19
N PHE A 215 5.00 12.31 -0.61
CA PHE A 215 6.22 11.51 -0.56
C PHE A 215 7.48 12.37 -0.70
N ASP A 216 7.54 13.26 -1.70
CA ASP A 216 8.69 14.16 -1.92
C ASP A 216 8.92 15.09 -0.72
N ALA A 217 7.85 15.52 -0.04
CA ALA A 217 7.95 16.31 1.18
C ALA A 217 8.58 15.51 2.33
N GLN A 218 8.25 14.22 2.47
CA GLN A 218 8.87 13.33 3.47
C GLN A 218 10.36 13.08 3.17
N VAL A 219 10.71 12.82 1.90
CA VAL A 219 12.10 12.69 1.46
C VAL A 219 12.91 13.96 1.75
N THR A 220 12.32 15.13 1.49
CA THR A 220 12.93 16.43 1.79
C THR A 220 13.12 16.61 3.30
N HIS A 221 12.14 16.21 4.11
CA HIS A 221 12.24 16.26 5.57
C HIS A 221 13.42 15.42 6.07
N LEU A 222 13.51 14.15 5.65
CA LEU A 222 14.62 13.26 6.00
C LEU A 222 15.97 13.85 5.59
N THR A 223 16.08 14.42 4.39
CA THR A 223 17.33 14.97 3.87
C THR A 223 17.85 16.15 4.69
N ARG A 224 16.96 16.93 5.31
CA ARG A 224 17.32 18.07 6.18
C ARG A 224 17.79 17.64 7.58
N LEU A 225 17.56 16.39 7.97
CA LEU A 225 18.04 15.84 9.25
C LEU A 225 19.51 15.39 9.18
N ARG A 226 20.09 15.30 7.97
CA ARG A 226 21.50 15.01 7.72
C ARG A 226 22.31 16.29 7.60
#